data_AF-A0A821Q258-F1
#
_entry.id   AF-A0A821Q258-F1
#
_cell.length_a   1.000
_cell.length_b   1.000
_cell.length_c   1.000
_cell.angle_alpha   90.00
_cell.angle_beta   90.00
_cell.angle_gamma   90.00
#
_symmetry.space_group_name_H-M   'P 1'
#
loop_
_entity.id
_entity.type
_entity.pdbx_description
1 polymer ?
#
loop_
_entity_poly.entity_id
_entity_poly.type
_entity_poly.pdbx_seq_one_letter_code
_entity_poly.pdbx_strand_id
1 'polypeptide(L)'
;MNTSILYHLFLPHYLPSCTEDDFLLELDHQHEYTLLECMKKYLDTLQPNNGANKLPMLEMLTDCVKRWSILQNPRKFTKSNLQSSIEKLPPGNFLPLYFYAQNAAILIEIEDNNIDQPLVSSWQVLLPFEQMTSSFVPHFSCFPVTKYRLRNRSQLSSEVHYELLEDFMHNTIEYFKSSKGSQQFDNVRDVPKSHYIYQWWIQQFEGVEVENNYNMGTKFKKKHRGHIRHSDARLPFRRSGLWMTIKVVFQIILSKHLGDVGIVVYKLLITHFLTYIIFNTYLTISIDLLVHCIRKIVRRLNKIEHLLSSINTNGLDTWLSYTKQEIHKKINQILPKLHWQNNVQADEKKKHLKLETNFELHDSNIYQHLCQKLKVYLNYQTVNKTSQYFPDIYTNDYCIHVNQDDYIPSMREFLEKFSHTTGIALTRIEIWVESCLKQWINRPTTISQYERNRFEALLVLFEEYQNAALGYYWSEKGPRDPMGYTRFILTSLTIIRSMHQK
;
A
#
# COMPACT_ATOMS: atom_id res chain seq x y z
N MET A 1 0.22 -22.38 -11.39
CA MET A 1 0.66 -21.37 -10.39
C MET A 1 -0.31 -21.44 -9.24
N ASN A 2 0.16 -21.45 -7.98
CA ASN A 2 -0.71 -21.56 -6.82
C ASN A 2 -1.60 -20.30 -6.72
N THR A 3 -2.91 -20.47 -6.55
CA THR A 3 -3.91 -19.39 -6.39
C THR A 3 -3.59 -18.47 -5.21
N SER A 4 -2.96 -19.01 -4.17
CA SER A 4 -2.33 -18.28 -3.06
C SER A 4 -1.51 -17.06 -3.51
N ILE A 5 -0.63 -17.25 -4.50
CA ILE A 5 0.29 -16.22 -4.97
C ILE A 5 -0.49 -15.05 -5.58
N LEU A 6 -1.60 -15.33 -6.26
CA LEU A 6 -2.47 -14.30 -6.81
C LEU A 6 -3.08 -13.43 -5.71
N TYR A 7 -3.43 -14.00 -4.56
CA TYR A 7 -3.94 -13.23 -3.42
C TYR A 7 -2.88 -12.30 -2.82
N HIS A 8 -1.62 -12.70 -2.76
CA HIS A 8 -0.55 -11.77 -2.36
C HIS A 8 -0.29 -10.65 -3.38
N LEU A 9 -0.36 -10.97 -4.67
CA LEU A 9 -0.11 -10.01 -5.74
C LEU A 9 -1.27 -9.03 -5.92
N PHE A 10 -2.52 -9.51 -5.90
CA PHE A 10 -3.71 -8.75 -6.25
C PHE A 10 -4.54 -8.28 -5.05
N LEU A 11 -4.34 -8.86 -3.85
CA LEU A 11 -5.25 -8.82 -2.70
C LEU A 11 -6.50 -9.66 -2.96
N PRO A 12 -6.88 -10.57 -2.04
CA PRO A 12 -8.07 -11.39 -2.23
C PRO A 12 -9.33 -10.51 -2.30
N HIS A 13 -10.34 -10.99 -3.03
CA HIS A 13 -11.62 -10.31 -3.18
C HIS A 13 -12.37 -10.25 -1.83
N TYR A 14 -12.26 -11.33 -1.05
CA TYR A 14 -12.72 -11.43 0.32
C TYR A 14 -11.51 -11.59 1.24
N LEU A 15 -11.43 -10.77 2.28
CA LEU A 15 -10.45 -10.98 3.34
C LEU A 15 -10.91 -12.15 4.23
N PRO A 16 -9.96 -12.90 4.81
CA PRO A 16 -10.24 -13.89 5.85
C PRO A 16 -11.26 -13.36 6.87
N SER A 17 -12.32 -14.12 7.08
CA SER A 17 -13.46 -13.74 7.93
C SER A 17 -13.74 -14.74 9.05
N CYS A 18 -13.23 -15.97 8.93
CA CYS A 18 -13.29 -17.01 9.95
C CYS A 18 -11.93 -17.68 10.16
N THR A 19 -11.81 -18.50 11.21
CA THR A 19 -10.58 -19.24 11.56
C THR A 19 -10.17 -20.29 10.53
N GLU A 20 -11.10 -20.74 9.69
CA GLU A 20 -10.76 -21.66 8.60
C GLU A 20 -9.97 -20.92 7.51
N ASP A 21 -10.26 -19.64 7.25
CA ASP A 21 -9.49 -18.83 6.30
C ASP A 21 -8.03 -18.59 6.77
N ASP A 22 -7.70 -18.86 8.04
CA ASP A 22 -6.32 -18.80 8.56
C ASP A 22 -5.41 -19.85 7.89
N PHE A 23 -5.97 -20.97 7.37
CA PHE A 23 -5.18 -22.02 6.67
C PHE A 23 -4.46 -21.48 5.43
N LEU A 24 -5.04 -20.46 4.79
CA LEU A 24 -4.41 -19.80 3.65
C LEU A 24 -3.10 -19.14 4.10
N LEU A 25 -3.02 -18.57 5.31
CA LEU A 25 -1.86 -17.81 5.77
C LEU A 25 -0.65 -18.68 6.14
N GLU A 26 -0.84 -19.88 6.70
CA GLU A 26 0.29 -20.77 7.10
C GLU A 26 0.94 -21.50 5.92
N LEU A 27 0.14 -21.95 4.93
CA LEU A 27 0.65 -22.62 3.72
C LEU A 27 1.22 -21.64 2.68
N ASP A 28 0.84 -20.36 2.75
CA ASP A 28 1.24 -19.30 1.83
C ASP A 28 2.76 -19.00 1.90
N HIS A 29 3.33 -18.99 3.11
CA HIS A 29 4.75 -18.64 3.31
C HIS A 29 5.73 -19.69 2.77
N GLN A 30 5.40 -20.97 2.90
CA GLN A 30 6.23 -22.08 2.42
C GLN A 30 6.50 -22.01 0.91
N HIS A 31 5.59 -21.37 0.16
CA HIS A 31 5.67 -21.27 -1.29
C HIS A 31 6.03 -19.87 -1.79
N GLU A 32 6.33 -18.91 -0.90
CA GLU A 32 6.67 -17.55 -1.33
C GLU A 32 7.86 -17.52 -2.30
N TYR A 33 8.84 -18.42 -2.16
CA TYR A 33 9.98 -18.53 -3.07
C TYR A 33 9.58 -18.71 -4.55
N THR A 34 8.39 -19.26 -4.81
CA THR A 34 7.86 -19.40 -6.18
C THR A 34 7.58 -18.05 -6.84
N LEU A 35 7.37 -16.97 -6.07
CA LEU A 35 7.28 -15.60 -6.60
C LEU A 35 8.55 -15.18 -7.32
N LEU A 36 9.72 -15.53 -6.78
CA LEU A 36 11.00 -15.22 -7.41
C LEU A 36 11.23 -16.06 -8.66
N GLU A 37 10.83 -17.32 -8.66
CA GLU A 37 10.87 -18.15 -9.87
C GLU A 37 9.93 -17.63 -10.96
N CYS A 38 8.74 -17.15 -10.59
CA CYS A 38 7.83 -16.46 -11.51
C CYS A 38 8.43 -15.15 -12.03
N MET A 39 9.05 -14.35 -11.16
CA MET A 39 9.71 -13.10 -11.55
C MET A 39 10.90 -13.37 -12.48
N LYS A 40 11.71 -14.39 -12.18
CA LYS A 40 12.82 -14.85 -13.02
C LYS A 40 12.34 -15.20 -14.42
N LYS A 41 11.33 -16.08 -14.53
CA LYS A 41 10.72 -16.46 -15.82
C LYS A 41 10.22 -15.24 -16.58
N TYR A 42 9.55 -14.33 -15.88
CA TYR A 42 9.09 -13.07 -16.47
C TYR A 42 10.25 -12.23 -17.03
N LEU A 43 11.32 -12.01 -16.25
CA LEU A 43 12.48 -11.24 -16.71
C LEU A 43 13.18 -11.93 -17.89
N ASP A 44 13.26 -13.26 -17.89
CA ASP A 44 13.79 -14.03 -19.02
C ASP A 44 12.95 -13.80 -20.30
N THR A 45 11.62 -13.60 -20.20
CA THR A 45 10.79 -13.23 -21.36
C THR A 45 11.02 -11.80 -21.88
N LEU A 46 11.67 -10.94 -21.11
CA LEU A 46 11.99 -9.58 -21.53
C LEU A 46 13.34 -9.49 -22.23
N GLN A 47 14.18 -10.53 -22.19
CA GLN A 47 15.48 -10.50 -22.85
C GLN A 47 15.28 -10.42 -24.37
N PRO A 48 15.69 -9.32 -25.04
CA PRO A 48 15.46 -9.17 -26.46
C PRO A 48 16.44 -10.02 -27.28
N ASN A 49 15.97 -10.62 -28.36
CA ASN A 49 16.82 -11.20 -29.42
C ASN A 49 17.44 -10.11 -30.32
N ASN A 50 18.00 -9.02 -29.76
CA ASN A 50 18.68 -7.89 -30.45
C ASN A 50 17.82 -6.69 -30.90
N GLY A 51 17.14 -5.98 -29.98
CA GLY A 51 16.34 -4.79 -30.32
C GLY A 51 16.65 -3.52 -29.51
N ALA A 52 16.40 -2.35 -30.12
CA ALA A 52 16.48 -0.99 -29.54
C ALA A 52 15.52 -0.71 -28.36
N ASN A 53 14.71 -1.71 -27.96
CA ASN A 53 13.71 -1.62 -26.89
C ASN A 53 14.18 -2.33 -25.61
N LYS A 54 15.49 -2.35 -25.32
CA LYS A 54 16.03 -3.00 -24.12
C LYS A 54 15.95 -2.04 -22.94
N LEU A 55 15.35 -2.48 -21.84
CA LEU A 55 15.41 -1.75 -20.57
C LEU A 55 16.88 -1.69 -20.10
N PRO A 56 17.48 -0.51 -19.92
CA PRO A 56 18.77 -0.38 -19.26
C PRO A 56 18.65 -0.99 -17.87
N MET A 57 19.61 -1.80 -17.44
CA MET A 57 19.60 -2.57 -16.19
C MET A 57 18.79 -3.89 -16.18
N LEU A 58 18.21 -4.32 -17.30
CA LEU A 58 17.50 -5.61 -17.35
C LEU A 58 18.41 -6.80 -16.99
N GLU A 59 19.67 -6.78 -17.43
CA GLU A 59 20.63 -7.85 -17.13
C GLU A 59 20.95 -7.91 -15.65
N MET A 60 21.22 -6.75 -15.03
CA MET A 60 21.44 -6.64 -13.59
C MET A 60 20.23 -7.12 -12.79
N LEU A 61 19.00 -6.70 -13.15
CA LEU A 61 17.78 -7.18 -12.49
C LEU A 61 17.61 -8.70 -12.65
N THR A 62 17.92 -9.21 -13.84
CA THR A 62 17.85 -10.64 -14.13
C THR A 62 18.86 -11.44 -13.29
N ASP A 63 20.11 -11.00 -13.21
CA ASP A 63 21.15 -11.65 -12.38
C ASP A 63 20.78 -11.58 -10.88
N CYS A 64 20.34 -10.40 -10.42
CA CYS A 64 19.86 -10.19 -9.05
C CYS A 64 18.75 -11.17 -8.68
N VAL A 65 17.70 -11.29 -9.51
CA VAL A 65 16.60 -12.22 -9.27
C VAL A 65 17.04 -13.68 -9.40
N LYS A 66 17.95 -14.01 -10.33
CA LYS A 66 18.46 -15.37 -10.51
C LYS A 66 19.20 -15.86 -9.26
N ARG A 67 20.10 -15.05 -8.70
CA ARG A 67 20.81 -15.37 -7.45
C ARG A 67 19.83 -15.44 -6.29
N TRP A 68 18.94 -14.45 -6.18
CA TRP A 68 17.97 -14.39 -5.09
C TRP A 68 17.01 -15.58 -5.10
N SER A 69 16.55 -16.06 -6.27
CA SER A 69 15.65 -17.21 -6.37
C SER A 69 16.30 -18.51 -5.92
N ILE A 70 17.61 -18.66 -6.10
CA ILE A 70 18.38 -19.81 -5.58
C ILE A 70 18.42 -19.76 -4.06
N LEU A 71 18.75 -18.60 -3.49
CA LEU A 71 18.92 -18.44 -2.05
C LEU A 71 17.61 -18.48 -1.26
N GLN A 72 16.49 -18.05 -1.84
CA GLN A 72 15.20 -18.12 -1.14
C GLN A 72 14.49 -19.47 -1.32
N ASN A 73 15.00 -20.37 -2.15
CA ASN A 73 14.37 -21.66 -2.37
C ASN A 73 14.92 -22.68 -1.37
N PRO A 74 14.11 -23.19 -0.42
CA PRO A 74 14.60 -24.11 0.62
C PRO A 74 15.24 -25.40 0.07
N ARG A 75 14.88 -25.81 -1.16
CA ARG A 75 15.45 -27.00 -1.81
C ARG A 75 16.80 -26.75 -2.48
N LYS A 76 17.15 -25.49 -2.70
CA LYS A 76 18.39 -25.08 -3.39
C LYS A 76 19.32 -24.27 -2.48
N PHE A 77 18.82 -23.77 -1.36
CA PHE A 77 19.62 -23.05 -0.40
C PHE A 77 20.67 -23.99 0.19
N THR A 78 21.92 -23.56 0.12
CA THR A 78 23.06 -24.19 0.78
C THR A 78 24.01 -23.09 1.22
N LYS A 79 24.75 -23.30 2.31
CA LYS A 79 25.84 -22.41 2.74
C LYS A 79 26.81 -22.05 1.61
N SER A 80 27.19 -23.05 0.80
CA SER A 80 28.06 -22.86 -0.37
C SER A 80 27.45 -21.94 -1.44
N ASN A 81 26.14 -22.04 -1.69
CA ASN A 81 25.45 -21.15 -2.63
C ASN A 81 25.39 -19.71 -2.10
N LEU A 82 25.16 -19.54 -0.79
CA LEU A 82 25.18 -18.23 -0.14
C LEU A 82 26.56 -17.59 -0.25
N GLN A 83 27.60 -18.34 0.14
CA GLN A 83 29.00 -17.93 0.05
C GLN A 83 29.39 -17.52 -1.37
N SER A 84 29.17 -18.41 -2.34
CA SER A 84 29.46 -18.16 -3.75
C SER A 84 28.68 -16.95 -4.30
N SER A 85 27.45 -16.73 -3.83
CA SER A 85 26.64 -15.59 -4.28
C SER A 85 27.18 -14.25 -3.76
N ILE A 86 27.68 -14.20 -2.53
CA ILE A 86 28.27 -13.01 -1.91
C ILE A 86 29.67 -12.74 -2.49
N GLU A 87 30.53 -13.75 -2.55
CA GLU A 87 31.92 -13.62 -3.05
C GLU A 87 31.97 -13.27 -4.54
N LYS A 88 31.06 -13.84 -5.35
CA LYS A 88 31.00 -13.60 -6.80
C LYS A 88 29.99 -12.53 -7.20
N LEU A 89 29.58 -11.66 -6.28
CA LEU A 89 28.72 -10.52 -6.59
C LEU A 89 29.57 -9.47 -7.34
N PRO A 90 29.29 -9.17 -8.62
CA PRO A 90 30.12 -8.24 -9.37
C PRO A 90 29.87 -6.78 -8.93
N PRO A 91 30.80 -5.86 -9.24
CA PRO A 91 30.57 -4.43 -9.08
C PRO A 91 29.30 -3.98 -9.81
N GLY A 92 28.58 -3.03 -9.22
CA GLY A 92 27.32 -2.51 -9.72
C GLY A 92 26.10 -3.38 -9.40
N ASN A 93 26.29 -4.61 -8.88
CA ASN A 93 25.19 -5.53 -8.63
C ASN A 93 24.70 -5.53 -7.17
N PHE A 94 23.52 -6.15 -7.00
CA PHE A 94 22.76 -6.19 -5.76
C PHE A 94 22.41 -7.63 -5.40
N LEU A 95 22.56 -7.98 -4.12
CA LEU A 95 22.12 -9.25 -3.56
C LEU A 95 21.12 -9.01 -2.41
N PRO A 96 19.81 -9.12 -2.70
CA PRO A 96 18.79 -9.12 -1.68
C PRO A 96 18.69 -10.50 -0.98
N LEU A 97 18.43 -10.50 0.32
CA LEU A 97 18.04 -11.68 1.09
C LEU A 97 16.81 -11.34 1.93
N TYR A 98 15.88 -12.29 2.05
CA TYR A 98 14.67 -12.12 2.86
C TYR A 98 14.58 -13.24 3.90
N PHE A 99 14.62 -12.85 5.17
CA PHE A 99 14.60 -13.75 6.30
C PHE A 99 13.19 -13.79 6.86
N TYR A 100 12.38 -14.73 6.37
CA TYR A 100 11.01 -14.90 6.83
C TYR A 100 10.95 -15.16 8.34
N ALA A 101 11.79 -16.06 8.83
CA ALA A 101 11.88 -16.43 10.25
C ALA A 101 12.32 -15.27 11.16
N GLN A 102 12.80 -14.17 10.59
CA GLN A 102 13.23 -12.98 11.32
C GLN A 102 12.45 -11.73 10.88
N ASN A 103 11.42 -11.85 10.03
CA ASN A 103 10.65 -10.72 9.51
C ASN A 103 11.52 -9.54 9.01
N ALA A 104 12.64 -9.86 8.38
CA ALA A 104 13.65 -8.90 8.00
C ALA A 104 14.17 -9.16 6.60
N ALA A 105 14.73 -8.13 5.98
CA ALA A 105 15.42 -8.25 4.72
C ALA A 105 16.73 -7.46 4.78
N ILE A 106 17.71 -7.93 4.02
CA ILE A 106 18.93 -7.19 3.75
C ILE A 106 19.12 -7.00 2.24
N LEU A 107 19.82 -5.94 1.89
CA LEU A 107 20.28 -5.67 0.54
C LEU A 107 21.78 -5.39 0.61
N ILE A 108 22.57 -6.29 0.03
CA ILE A 108 24.00 -6.10 -0.18
C ILE A 108 24.20 -5.48 -1.56
N GLU A 109 25.05 -4.47 -1.63
CA GLU A 109 25.34 -3.70 -2.82
C GLU A 109 26.86 -3.53 -2.97
N ILE A 110 27.39 -3.83 -4.15
CA ILE A 110 28.79 -3.57 -4.49
C ILE A 110 28.81 -2.37 -5.43
N GLU A 111 29.39 -1.25 -5.02
CA GLU A 111 29.49 -0.08 -5.88
C GLU A 111 30.67 -0.21 -6.85
N ASP A 112 30.51 0.31 -8.08
CA ASP A 112 31.57 0.28 -9.11
C ASP A 112 32.87 0.95 -8.64
N ASN A 113 32.74 2.03 -7.87
CA ASN A 113 33.89 2.81 -7.38
C ASN A 113 34.49 2.29 -6.07
N ASN A 114 33.82 1.36 -5.38
CA ASN A 114 34.18 0.90 -4.03
C ASN A 114 33.97 -0.61 -3.89
N ILE A 115 34.64 -1.38 -4.74
CA ILE A 115 34.43 -2.82 -4.90
C ILE A 115 34.71 -3.60 -3.59
N ASP A 116 35.69 -3.14 -2.82
CA ASP A 116 36.11 -3.78 -1.57
C ASP A 116 35.31 -3.31 -0.34
N GLN A 117 34.39 -2.35 -0.50
CA GLN A 117 33.61 -1.77 0.61
C GLN A 117 32.11 -1.90 0.32
N PRO A 118 31.52 -3.07 0.57
CA PRO A 118 30.11 -3.30 0.27
C PRO A 118 29.21 -2.41 1.13
N LEU A 119 28.10 -2.00 0.54
CA LEU A 119 27.00 -1.34 1.24
C LEU A 119 25.96 -2.38 1.65
N VAL A 120 25.55 -2.31 2.91
CA VAL A 120 24.53 -3.19 3.48
C VAL A 120 23.37 -2.33 3.98
N SER A 121 22.18 -2.61 3.49
CA SER A 121 20.92 -2.05 4.02
C SER A 121 20.12 -3.15 4.67
N SER A 122 19.46 -2.88 5.79
CA SER A 122 18.62 -3.86 6.48
C SER A 122 17.34 -3.23 7.02
N TRP A 123 16.22 -3.95 6.95
CA TRP A 123 14.92 -3.41 7.38
C TRP A 123 13.93 -4.49 7.84
N GLN A 124 12.98 -4.06 8.67
CA GLN A 124 11.79 -4.84 9.00
C GLN A 124 10.80 -4.87 7.83
N VAL A 125 10.30 -6.05 7.48
CA VAL A 125 9.47 -6.23 6.29
C VAL A 125 7.99 -6.03 6.58
N LEU A 126 7.48 -6.63 7.66
CA LEU A 126 6.08 -6.54 8.10
C LEU A 126 6.03 -5.95 9.51
N LEU A 127 4.99 -5.18 9.80
CA LEU A 127 4.78 -4.64 11.14
C LEU A 127 4.08 -5.66 12.06
N PRO A 128 4.40 -5.68 13.37
CA PRO A 128 3.67 -6.45 14.36
C PRO A 128 2.18 -6.09 14.38
N PHE A 129 1.33 -7.03 14.78
CA PHE A 129 -0.11 -6.84 14.81
C PHE A 129 -0.50 -5.64 15.68
N GLU A 130 0.05 -5.57 16.88
CA GLU A 130 -0.23 -4.49 17.84
C GLU A 130 0.09 -3.12 17.25
N GLN A 131 1.21 -2.98 16.53
CA GLN A 131 1.53 -1.73 15.85
C GLN A 131 0.52 -1.42 14.75
N MET A 132 0.09 -2.43 14.00
CA MET A 132 -0.89 -2.25 12.92
C MET A 132 -2.30 -1.87 13.40
N THR A 133 -2.71 -2.35 14.58
CA THR A 133 -4.07 -2.15 15.12
C THR A 133 -4.18 -1.00 16.12
N SER A 134 -3.08 -0.61 16.76
CA SER A 134 -3.05 0.47 17.76
C SER A 134 -3.23 1.88 17.17
N SER A 135 -3.13 2.05 15.85
CA SER A 135 -3.22 3.36 15.19
C SER A 135 -4.25 3.36 14.06
N PHE A 136 -5.06 4.42 14.03
CA PHE A 136 -5.98 4.72 12.93
C PHE A 136 -5.26 5.26 11.69
N VAL A 137 -4.02 5.74 11.85
CA VAL A 137 -3.22 6.31 10.76
C VAL A 137 -2.53 5.19 9.98
N PRO A 138 -2.53 5.23 8.63
CA PRO A 138 -1.77 4.27 7.85
C PRO A 138 -0.28 4.29 8.18
N HIS A 139 0.29 3.12 8.47
CA HIS A 139 1.72 2.98 8.67
C HIS A 139 2.51 2.98 7.35
N PHE A 140 3.62 3.71 7.32
CA PHE A 140 4.53 3.78 6.19
C PHE A 140 5.97 3.54 6.63
N SER A 141 6.71 2.74 5.87
CA SER A 141 8.17 2.70 5.95
C SER A 141 8.78 3.56 4.85
N CYS A 142 9.86 4.26 5.19
CA CYS A 142 10.64 5.07 4.24
C CYS A 142 11.84 4.28 3.74
N PHE A 143 12.14 4.41 2.46
CA PHE A 143 13.26 3.77 1.77
C PHE A 143 13.99 4.77 0.87
N PRO A 144 15.27 4.54 0.53
CA PRO A 144 16.16 3.55 1.14
C PRO A 144 16.28 3.78 2.66
N VAL A 145 16.49 2.68 3.39
CA VAL A 145 16.79 2.73 4.84
C VAL A 145 18.25 3.14 5.04
N THR A 146 18.66 3.25 6.30
CA THR A 146 20.07 3.47 6.64
C THR A 146 20.95 2.43 5.95
N LYS A 147 21.99 2.92 5.28
CA LYS A 147 23.02 2.12 4.63
C LYS A 147 24.26 2.10 5.50
N TYR A 148 24.88 0.94 5.57
CA TYR A 148 26.08 0.68 6.34
C TYR A 148 27.19 0.27 5.38
N ARG A 149 28.30 0.99 5.41
CA ARG A 149 29.48 0.68 4.62
C ARG A 149 30.41 -0.19 5.44
N LEU A 150 30.74 -1.35 4.92
CA LEU A 150 31.72 -2.23 5.54
C LEU A 150 33.13 -1.82 5.12
N ARG A 151 34.09 -2.03 6.01
CA ARG A 151 35.50 -1.66 5.78
C ARG A 151 36.16 -2.55 4.74
N ASN A 152 35.79 -3.84 4.72
CA ASN A 152 36.29 -4.81 3.76
C ASN A 152 35.19 -5.82 3.40
N ARG A 153 35.10 -6.16 2.11
CA ARG A 153 34.24 -7.20 1.57
C ARG A 153 34.44 -8.56 2.23
N SER A 154 35.66 -8.89 2.65
CA SER A 154 35.97 -10.13 3.36
C SER A 154 35.20 -10.28 4.67
N GLN A 155 34.71 -9.18 5.26
CA GLN A 155 33.86 -9.23 6.44
C GLN A 155 32.53 -9.94 6.16
N LEU A 156 31.98 -9.85 4.95
CA LEU A 156 30.79 -10.64 4.56
C LEU A 156 31.11 -12.12 4.31
N SER A 157 32.39 -12.45 4.17
CA SER A 157 32.86 -13.78 3.79
C SER A 157 33.38 -14.63 4.94
N SER A 158 33.21 -14.18 6.18
CA SER A 158 33.56 -15.01 7.34
C SER A 158 32.57 -16.18 7.48
N GLU A 159 33.09 -17.34 7.88
CA GLU A 159 32.30 -18.55 8.10
C GLU A 159 31.17 -18.33 9.13
N VAL A 160 31.47 -17.58 10.20
CA VAL A 160 30.52 -17.25 11.26
C VAL A 160 29.31 -16.48 10.72
N HIS A 161 29.54 -15.52 9.82
CA HIS A 161 28.43 -14.76 9.22
C HIS A 161 27.59 -15.61 8.28
N TYR A 162 28.18 -16.57 7.54
CA TYR A 162 27.39 -17.49 6.72
C TYR A 162 26.51 -18.42 7.56
N GLU A 163 27.03 -18.93 8.67
CA GLU A 163 26.26 -19.75 9.63
C GLU A 163 25.11 -18.97 10.24
N LEU A 164 25.36 -17.74 10.71
CA LEU A 164 24.32 -16.88 11.25
C LEU A 164 23.23 -16.56 10.23
N LEU A 165 23.60 -16.27 8.97
CA LEU A 165 22.62 -15.99 7.92
C LEU A 165 21.81 -17.24 7.55
N GLU A 166 22.44 -18.42 7.54
CA GLU A 166 21.75 -19.70 7.36
C GLU A 166 20.77 -19.97 8.52
N ASP A 167 21.17 -19.74 9.76
CA ASP A 167 20.30 -19.86 10.93
C ASP A 167 19.14 -18.87 10.87
N PHE A 168 19.39 -17.61 10.52
CA PHE A 168 18.34 -16.61 10.35
C PHE A 168 17.33 -16.94 9.24
N MET A 169 17.72 -17.72 8.24
CA MET A 169 16.80 -18.14 7.18
C MET A 169 15.78 -19.17 7.67
N HIS A 170 16.17 -20.05 8.59
CA HIS A 170 15.38 -21.23 8.96
C HIS A 170 14.79 -21.15 10.37
N ASN A 171 15.49 -20.52 11.30
CA ASN A 171 15.16 -20.53 12.71
C ASN A 171 14.61 -19.17 13.12
N THR A 172 13.52 -19.18 13.89
CA THR A 172 13.01 -17.96 14.54
C THR A 172 13.66 -17.83 15.90
N ILE A 173 14.19 -16.64 16.23
CA ILE A 173 14.87 -16.42 17.51
C ILE A 173 13.89 -15.96 18.57
N GLU A 174 13.06 -14.96 18.26
CA GLU A 174 12.15 -14.37 19.23
C GLU A 174 10.85 -13.87 18.58
N TYR A 175 9.74 -14.09 19.29
CA TYR A 175 8.42 -13.53 18.97
C TYR A 175 8.06 -12.37 19.91
N PHE A 176 7.00 -11.64 19.57
CA PHE A 176 6.41 -10.68 20.50
C PHE A 176 5.68 -11.43 21.62
N LYS A 177 5.85 -10.96 22.87
CA LYS A 177 5.16 -11.54 24.02
C LYS A 177 3.78 -10.94 24.18
N SER A 178 2.79 -11.78 24.43
CA SER A 178 1.41 -11.41 24.76
C SER A 178 1.10 -11.79 26.20
N SER A 179 0.34 -10.96 26.91
CA SER A 179 -0.03 -11.21 28.31
C SER A 179 -1.44 -11.80 28.40
N LYS A 180 -1.59 -12.94 29.08
CA LYS A 180 -2.90 -13.53 29.43
C LYS A 180 -2.87 -13.95 30.90
N GLY A 181 -3.77 -13.35 31.70
CA GLY A 181 -3.92 -13.72 33.12
C GLY A 181 -2.60 -13.71 33.89
N SER A 182 -1.84 -12.61 33.81
CA SER A 182 -0.50 -12.40 34.41
C SER A 182 0.67 -13.21 33.82
N GLN A 183 0.42 -14.20 32.96
CA GLN A 183 1.47 -14.96 32.28
C GLN A 183 1.79 -14.35 30.91
N GLN A 184 3.07 -14.35 30.53
CA GLN A 184 3.55 -13.94 29.21
C GLN A 184 3.78 -15.15 28.33
N PHE A 185 3.27 -15.10 27.10
CA PHE A 185 3.42 -16.16 26.10
C PHE A 185 3.94 -15.58 24.80
N ASP A 186 4.83 -16.31 24.14
CA ASP A 186 5.26 -15.99 22.79
C ASP A 186 4.08 -16.06 21.83
N ASN A 187 3.79 -14.94 21.18
CA ASN A 187 2.76 -14.85 20.17
C ASN A 187 3.31 -15.36 18.84
N VAL A 188 3.49 -16.68 18.74
CA VAL A 188 3.97 -17.38 17.54
C VAL A 188 3.10 -17.14 16.30
N ARG A 189 1.91 -16.58 16.49
CA ARG A 189 0.98 -16.23 15.41
C ARG A 189 1.24 -14.86 14.79
N ASP A 190 2.01 -14.00 15.47
CA ASP A 190 2.45 -12.71 14.92
C ASP A 190 3.80 -12.86 14.21
N VAL A 191 4.24 -11.80 13.55
CA VAL A 191 5.56 -11.78 12.91
C VAL A 191 6.67 -11.80 13.95
N PRO A 192 7.78 -12.52 13.67
CA PRO A 192 8.97 -12.48 14.49
C PRO A 192 9.53 -11.07 14.71
N LYS A 193 10.31 -10.93 15.77
CA LYS A 193 11.08 -9.71 16.02
C LYS A 193 12.25 -9.65 15.05
N SER A 194 12.41 -8.51 14.38
CA SER A 194 13.40 -8.34 13.31
C SER A 194 14.76 -7.80 13.76
N HIS A 195 14.89 -7.37 15.02
CA HIS A 195 16.05 -6.63 15.51
C HIS A 195 17.37 -7.41 15.42
N TYR A 196 17.33 -8.75 15.43
CA TYR A 196 18.53 -9.58 15.26
C TYR A 196 19.24 -9.33 13.93
N ILE A 197 18.50 -9.04 12.86
CA ILE A 197 19.10 -8.77 11.55
C ILE A 197 19.36 -7.29 11.35
N TYR A 198 18.34 -6.45 11.49
CA TYR A 198 18.49 -5.05 11.08
C TYR A 198 19.21 -4.17 12.12
N GLN A 199 19.45 -4.67 13.33
CA GLN A 199 20.23 -3.98 14.36
C GLN A 199 21.44 -4.79 14.80
N TRP A 200 21.24 -5.99 15.36
CA TRP A 200 22.31 -6.75 16.02
C TRP A 200 23.36 -7.28 15.04
N TRP A 201 22.96 -7.91 13.94
CA TRP A 201 23.89 -8.49 12.95
C TRP A 201 24.80 -7.42 12.31
N ILE A 202 24.24 -6.24 12.01
CA ILE A 202 25.02 -5.10 11.47
C ILE A 202 26.10 -4.65 12.46
N GLN A 203 25.83 -4.69 13.77
CA GLN A 203 26.78 -4.28 14.81
C GLN A 203 27.94 -5.26 15.00
N GLN A 204 27.86 -6.47 14.42
CA GLN A 204 28.94 -7.45 14.51
C GLN A 204 30.12 -7.12 13.57
N PHE A 205 29.94 -6.20 12.62
CA PHE A 205 31.00 -5.80 11.70
C PHE A 205 31.92 -4.75 12.32
N GLU A 206 33.23 -5.05 12.36
CA GLU A 206 34.24 -4.12 12.82
C GLU A 206 34.35 -2.90 11.90
N GLY A 207 34.36 -1.69 12.47
CA GLY A 207 34.57 -0.45 11.72
C GLY A 207 33.46 -0.13 10.72
N VAL A 208 32.22 -0.58 10.97
CA VAL A 208 31.08 -0.25 10.12
C VAL A 208 30.77 1.25 10.17
N GLU A 209 30.67 1.87 9.00
CA GLU A 209 30.38 3.29 8.87
C GLU A 209 28.94 3.50 8.41
N VAL A 210 28.22 4.41 9.06
CA VAL A 210 26.91 4.85 8.55
C VAL A 210 27.15 5.73 7.34
N GLU A 211 26.57 5.38 6.20
CA GLU A 211 26.73 6.16 5.00
C GLU A 211 25.94 7.47 5.13
N ASN A 212 26.67 8.55 5.44
CA ASN A 212 26.15 9.90 5.62
C ASN A 212 25.66 10.48 4.29
N ASN A 213 24.44 10.10 3.94
CA ASN A 213 23.84 10.49 2.67
C ASN A 213 23.12 11.84 2.78
N TYR A 214 23.88 12.94 2.81
CA TYR A 214 23.32 14.29 2.64
C TYR A 214 22.70 14.49 1.24
N ASN A 215 23.08 13.66 0.25
CA ASN A 215 22.57 13.68 -1.13
C ASN A 215 21.82 12.39 -1.52
N MET A 216 21.16 11.71 -0.57
CA MET A 216 20.48 10.45 -0.88
C MET A 216 19.41 10.66 -1.96
N GLY A 217 19.48 9.88 -3.04
CA GLY A 217 18.52 9.89 -4.13
C GLY A 217 17.07 9.66 -3.69
N THR A 218 16.14 9.67 -4.65
CA THR A 218 14.70 9.80 -4.41
C THR A 218 14.15 8.86 -3.32
N LYS A 219 13.88 9.41 -2.14
CA LYS A 219 13.24 8.68 -1.04
C LYS A 219 11.81 8.33 -1.40
N PHE A 220 11.37 7.12 -1.02
CA PHE A 220 10.01 6.68 -1.27
C PHE A 220 9.40 5.98 -0.05
N LYS A 221 8.08 6.09 0.08
CA LYS A 221 7.30 5.49 1.17
C LYS A 221 6.57 4.25 0.69
N LYS A 222 6.59 3.17 1.48
CA LYS A 222 5.75 1.98 1.28
C LYS A 222 4.74 1.88 2.42
N LYS A 223 3.47 1.83 2.05
CA LYS A 223 2.36 1.62 2.99
C LYS A 223 2.33 0.16 3.43
N HIS A 224 2.35 -0.06 4.74
CA HIS A 224 2.01 -1.34 5.34
C HIS A 224 0.50 -1.56 5.25
N ARG A 225 0.10 -2.75 4.82
CA ARG A 225 -1.32 -3.13 4.72
C ARG A 225 -1.52 -4.43 5.46
N GLY A 226 -2.18 -4.34 6.60
CA GLY A 226 -2.85 -5.45 7.27
C GLY A 226 -4.35 -5.14 7.23
N HIS A 227 -5.16 -6.13 6.90
CA HIS A 227 -6.61 -5.99 6.98
C HIS A 227 -7.14 -7.15 7.82
N ILE A 228 -8.02 -6.82 8.77
CA ILE A 228 -8.68 -7.77 9.65
C ILE A 228 -10.17 -7.58 9.39
N ARG A 229 -10.89 -8.64 9.01
CA ARG A 229 -12.35 -8.65 9.14
C ARG A 229 -12.66 -9.30 10.49
N HIS A 230 -13.32 -8.53 11.33
CA HIS A 230 -13.29 -8.68 12.79
C HIS A 230 -14.36 -9.61 13.37
N SER A 231 -15.04 -10.44 12.55
CA SER A 231 -16.08 -11.34 13.05
C SER A 231 -15.47 -12.48 13.88
N ASP A 232 -14.57 -13.29 13.29
CA ASP A 232 -13.99 -14.46 13.98
C ASP A 232 -12.53 -14.79 13.58
N ALA A 233 -11.90 -13.99 12.70
CA ALA A 233 -10.53 -14.24 12.26
C ALA A 233 -9.54 -14.01 13.42
N ARG A 234 -8.68 -14.99 13.70
CA ARG A 234 -7.68 -14.89 14.77
C ARG A 234 -6.44 -14.11 14.33
N LEU A 235 -6.24 -13.95 13.02
CA LEU A 235 -5.08 -13.27 12.45
C LEU A 235 -5.43 -12.24 11.38
N PRO A 236 -4.66 -11.14 11.29
CA PRO A 236 -4.77 -10.22 10.17
C PRO A 236 -4.34 -10.93 8.88
N PHE A 237 -5.04 -10.68 7.78
CA PHE A 237 -4.47 -11.00 6.48
C PHE A 237 -3.24 -10.15 6.23
N ARG A 238 -2.10 -10.82 6.00
CA ARG A 238 -0.82 -10.20 5.66
C ARG A 238 -0.49 -10.50 4.21
N ARG A 239 -0.01 -9.48 3.50
CA ARG A 239 0.60 -9.71 2.19
C ARG A 239 1.98 -10.32 2.39
N SER A 240 2.38 -11.19 1.46
CA SER A 240 3.73 -11.76 1.40
C SER A 240 4.80 -10.71 1.67
N GLY A 241 5.66 -11.03 2.64
CA GLY A 241 6.82 -10.21 2.98
C GLY A 241 7.82 -10.20 1.82
N LEU A 242 8.04 -11.35 1.17
CA LEU A 242 8.91 -11.43 -0.01
C LEU A 242 8.43 -10.51 -1.14
N TRP A 243 7.12 -10.45 -1.38
CA TRP A 243 6.56 -9.52 -2.38
C TRP A 243 6.81 -8.05 -2.01
N MET A 244 6.74 -7.70 -0.71
CA MET A 244 7.13 -6.37 -0.26
C MET A 244 8.62 -6.11 -0.54
N THR A 245 9.49 -7.06 -0.20
CA THR A 245 10.93 -6.98 -0.42
C THR A 245 11.26 -6.81 -1.91
N ILE A 246 10.65 -7.60 -2.81
CA ILE A 246 10.84 -7.47 -4.28
C ILE A 246 10.53 -6.04 -4.73
N LYS A 247 9.40 -5.50 -4.26
CA LYS A 247 8.97 -4.13 -4.61
C LYS A 247 9.91 -3.05 -4.08
N VAL A 248 10.54 -3.27 -2.92
CA VAL A 248 11.50 -2.33 -2.34
C VAL A 248 12.81 -2.40 -3.12
N VAL A 249 13.37 -3.60 -3.28
CA VAL A 249 14.63 -3.85 -3.98
C VAL A 249 14.59 -3.30 -5.40
N PHE A 250 13.56 -3.64 -6.19
CA PHE A 250 13.46 -3.15 -7.57
C PHE A 250 13.37 -1.64 -7.64
N GLN A 251 12.65 -1.01 -6.70
CA GLN A 251 12.56 0.44 -6.66
C GLN A 251 13.89 1.08 -6.24
N ILE A 252 14.63 0.50 -5.28
CA ILE A 252 15.97 0.98 -4.89
C ILE A 252 16.90 0.93 -6.10
N ILE A 253 17.01 -0.23 -6.75
CA ILE A 253 17.89 -0.43 -7.91
C ILE A 253 17.54 0.56 -9.02
N LEU A 254 16.26 0.61 -9.44
CA LEU A 254 15.87 1.46 -10.56
C LEU A 254 15.97 2.95 -10.23
N SER A 255 15.67 3.38 -8.99
CA SER A 255 15.80 4.79 -8.61
C SER A 255 17.26 5.20 -8.45
N LYS A 256 18.15 4.30 -8.01
CA LYS A 256 19.60 4.57 -7.95
C LYS A 256 20.17 4.83 -9.35
N HIS A 257 19.79 4.02 -10.33
CA HIS A 257 20.39 4.10 -11.66
C HIS A 257 19.68 5.06 -12.63
N LEU A 258 18.38 5.30 -12.45
CA LEU A 258 17.56 6.09 -13.39
C LEU A 258 16.94 7.33 -12.74
N GLY A 259 17.29 7.65 -11.48
CA GLY A 259 16.71 8.76 -10.73
C GLY A 259 15.18 8.65 -10.63
N ASP A 260 14.48 9.76 -10.83
CA ASP A 260 13.02 9.82 -10.75
C ASP A 260 12.31 8.98 -11.82
N VAL A 261 12.92 8.82 -12.99
CA VAL A 261 12.42 7.93 -14.06
C VAL A 261 12.37 6.48 -13.57
N GLY A 262 13.31 6.11 -12.70
CA GLY A 262 13.37 4.80 -12.05
C GLY A 262 12.08 4.44 -11.32
N ILE A 263 11.37 5.42 -10.75
CA ILE A 263 10.07 5.20 -10.08
C ILE A 263 9.00 4.78 -11.08
N VAL A 264 8.98 5.41 -12.25
CA VAL A 264 8.02 5.10 -13.32
C VAL A 264 8.32 3.73 -13.92
N VAL A 265 9.59 3.48 -14.25
CA VAL A 265 10.08 2.20 -14.79
C VAL A 265 9.75 1.07 -13.82
N TYR A 266 10.01 1.25 -12.52
CA TYR A 266 9.63 0.30 -11.47
C TYR A 266 8.12 0.03 -11.48
N LYS A 267 7.29 1.08 -11.48
CA LYS A 267 5.82 0.93 -11.44
C LYS A 267 5.31 0.19 -12.66
N LEU A 268 5.87 0.47 -13.85
CA LEU A 268 5.51 -0.16 -15.10
C LEU A 268 5.98 -1.62 -15.16
N LEU A 269 7.22 -1.91 -14.76
CA LEU A 269 7.77 -3.27 -14.68
C LEU A 269 6.94 -4.16 -13.76
N ILE A 270 6.59 -3.67 -12.56
CA ILE A 270 5.69 -4.40 -11.65
C ILE A 270 4.30 -4.61 -12.28
N THR A 271 3.79 -3.61 -13.02
CA THR A 271 2.48 -3.74 -13.67
C THR A 271 2.53 -4.76 -14.81
N HIS A 272 3.60 -4.76 -15.59
CA HIS A 272 3.81 -5.74 -16.66
C HIS A 272 3.99 -7.16 -16.09
N PHE A 273 4.72 -7.33 -14.98
CA PHE A 273 4.80 -8.59 -14.26
C PHE A 273 3.42 -9.08 -13.82
N LEU A 274 2.59 -8.21 -13.21
CA LEU A 274 1.23 -8.56 -12.82
C LEU A 274 0.38 -9.00 -14.02
N THR A 275 0.48 -8.29 -15.16
CA THR A 275 -0.19 -8.69 -16.40
C THR A 275 0.30 -10.04 -16.92
N TYR A 276 1.61 -10.30 -16.88
CA TYR A 276 2.20 -11.59 -17.24
C TYR A 276 1.63 -12.73 -16.38
N ILE A 277 1.52 -12.52 -15.06
CA ILE A 277 0.93 -13.51 -14.16
C ILE A 277 -0.52 -13.82 -14.53
N ILE A 278 -1.36 -12.80 -14.74
CA ILE A 278 -2.76 -13.01 -15.14
C ILE A 278 -2.82 -13.73 -16.48
N PHE A 279 -2.04 -13.28 -17.46
CA PHE A 279 -2.04 -13.86 -18.80
C PHE A 279 -1.68 -15.35 -18.81
N ASN A 280 -0.87 -15.82 -17.84
CA ASN A 280 -0.54 -17.24 -17.71
C ASN A 280 -1.51 -18.02 -16.80
N THR A 281 -2.47 -17.36 -16.15
CA THR A 281 -3.36 -17.99 -15.15
C THR A 281 -4.85 -17.74 -15.42
N TYR A 282 -5.21 -16.90 -16.40
CA TYR A 282 -6.59 -16.45 -16.61
C TYR A 282 -7.57 -17.60 -16.92
N LEU A 283 -7.10 -18.72 -17.49
CA LEU A 283 -7.92 -19.89 -17.75
C LEU A 283 -8.23 -20.74 -16.51
N THR A 284 -7.47 -20.57 -15.42
CA THR A 284 -7.58 -21.39 -14.21
C THR A 284 -8.19 -20.65 -13.03
N ILE A 285 -8.49 -19.36 -13.16
CA ILE A 285 -9.01 -18.52 -12.08
C ILE A 285 -10.46 -18.11 -12.35
N SER A 286 -11.21 -17.83 -11.29
CA SER A 286 -12.59 -17.37 -11.44
C SER A 286 -12.68 -16.05 -12.18
N ILE A 287 -13.79 -15.85 -12.90
CA ILE A 287 -14.07 -14.61 -13.64
C ILE A 287 -14.06 -13.39 -12.71
N ASP A 288 -14.62 -13.49 -11.51
CA ASP A 288 -14.64 -12.40 -10.54
C ASP A 288 -13.23 -11.99 -10.10
N LEU A 289 -12.38 -12.98 -9.80
CA LEU A 289 -10.98 -12.74 -9.45
C LEU A 289 -10.24 -12.12 -10.63
N LEU A 290 -10.48 -12.60 -11.85
CA LEU A 290 -9.89 -12.05 -13.07
C LEU A 290 -10.27 -10.57 -13.28
N VAL A 291 -11.56 -10.23 -13.17
CA VAL A 291 -12.06 -8.85 -13.28
C VAL A 291 -11.43 -7.96 -12.21
N HIS A 292 -11.33 -8.43 -10.97
CA HIS A 292 -10.66 -7.71 -9.88
C HIS A 292 -9.17 -7.45 -10.19
N CYS A 293 -8.47 -8.45 -10.71
CA CYS A 293 -7.07 -8.34 -11.10
C CYS A 293 -6.86 -7.33 -12.25
N ILE A 294 -7.71 -7.37 -13.29
CA ILE A 294 -7.68 -6.41 -14.41
C ILE A 294 -7.94 -4.98 -13.93
N ARG A 295 -8.97 -4.77 -13.08
CA ARG A 295 -9.26 -3.46 -12.49
C ARG A 295 -8.06 -2.87 -11.76
N LYS A 296 -7.28 -3.71 -11.06
CA LYS A 296 -6.05 -3.28 -10.40
C LYS A 296 -4.99 -2.82 -11.40
N ILE A 297 -4.80 -3.55 -12.51
CA ILE A 297 -3.84 -3.19 -13.56
C ILE A 297 -4.22 -1.86 -14.20
N VAL A 298 -5.48 -1.70 -14.62
CA VAL A 298 -5.97 -0.45 -15.23
C VAL A 298 -5.76 0.75 -14.29
N ARG A 299 -6.11 0.62 -13.00
CA ARG A 299 -5.86 1.67 -12.00
C ARG A 299 -4.36 1.98 -11.84
N ARG A 300 -3.47 1.01 -12.02
CA ARG A 300 -2.02 1.23 -11.96
C ARG A 300 -1.51 1.95 -13.20
N LEU A 301 -1.99 1.57 -14.39
CA LEU A 301 -1.65 2.25 -15.65
C LEU A 301 -2.05 3.73 -15.58
N ASN A 302 -3.27 4.04 -15.16
CA ASN A 302 -3.72 5.43 -15.02
C ASN A 302 -2.83 6.25 -14.07
N LYS A 303 -2.35 5.62 -12.97
CA LYS A 303 -1.39 6.26 -12.05
C LYS A 303 -0.01 6.46 -12.65
N ILE A 304 0.40 5.60 -13.58
CA ILE A 304 1.67 5.71 -14.29
C ILE A 304 1.59 6.84 -15.32
N GLU A 305 0.47 6.98 -16.04
CA GLU A 305 0.26 8.07 -17.00
C GLU A 305 0.39 9.45 -16.35
N HIS A 306 -0.23 9.64 -15.19
CA HIS A 306 -0.12 10.90 -14.45
C HIS A 306 1.33 11.22 -14.02
N LEU A 307 2.18 10.21 -13.84
CA LEU A 307 3.58 10.46 -13.46
C LEU A 307 4.44 10.80 -14.68
N LEU A 308 4.14 10.17 -15.81
CA LEU A 308 4.84 10.41 -17.07
C LEU A 308 4.66 11.84 -17.58
N SER A 309 3.51 12.47 -17.32
CA SER A 309 3.31 13.88 -17.65
C SER A 309 4.21 14.84 -16.86
N SER A 310 4.84 14.37 -15.79
CA SER A 310 5.63 15.21 -14.86
C SER A 310 7.14 14.92 -14.88
N ILE A 311 7.61 13.92 -15.62
CA ILE A 311 8.98 13.41 -15.54
C ILE A 311 9.61 13.37 -16.94
N ASN A 312 10.84 13.89 -17.06
CA ASN A 312 11.64 13.74 -18.28
C ASN A 312 12.16 12.29 -18.37
N THR A 313 11.79 11.57 -19.43
CA THR A 313 11.98 10.13 -19.61
C THR A 313 13.37 9.75 -20.15
N ASN A 314 14.25 10.72 -20.45
CA ASN A 314 15.67 10.51 -20.79
C ASN A 314 15.92 9.34 -21.78
N GLY A 315 15.17 9.28 -22.88
CA GLY A 315 15.38 8.28 -23.95
C GLY A 315 14.75 6.91 -23.69
N LEU A 316 13.97 6.74 -22.62
CA LEU A 316 13.22 5.50 -22.33
C LEU A 316 11.82 5.45 -22.97
N ASP A 317 11.42 6.47 -23.72
CA ASP A 317 10.07 6.60 -24.30
C ASP A 317 9.66 5.40 -25.14
N THR A 318 10.58 4.88 -25.94
CA THR A 318 10.33 3.72 -26.80
C THR A 318 10.02 2.48 -25.96
N TRP A 319 10.82 2.22 -24.92
CA TRP A 319 10.60 1.09 -24.02
C TRP A 319 9.31 1.24 -23.21
N LEU A 320 9.05 2.44 -22.68
CA LEU A 320 7.85 2.75 -21.92
C LEU A 320 6.58 2.55 -22.77
N SER A 321 6.58 3.08 -23.99
CA SER A 321 5.47 2.97 -24.94
C SER A 321 5.24 1.53 -25.37
N TYR A 322 6.31 0.80 -25.74
CA TYR A 322 6.24 -0.61 -26.09
C TYR A 322 5.67 -1.45 -24.94
N THR A 323 6.19 -1.26 -23.72
CA THR A 323 5.75 -2.03 -22.55
C THR A 323 4.28 -1.78 -22.23
N LYS A 324 3.80 -0.54 -22.35
CA LYS A 324 2.37 -0.22 -22.19
C LYS A 324 1.52 -0.89 -23.26
N GLN A 325 1.93 -0.81 -24.53
CA GLN A 325 1.21 -1.45 -25.64
C GLN A 325 1.11 -2.97 -25.44
N GLU A 326 2.19 -3.62 -25.00
CA GLU A 326 2.19 -5.05 -24.68
C GLU A 326 1.25 -5.38 -23.51
N ILE A 327 1.20 -4.54 -22.47
CA ILE A 327 0.22 -4.69 -21.38
C ILE A 327 -1.20 -4.58 -21.94
N HIS A 328 -1.51 -3.55 -22.73
CA HIS A 328 -2.83 -3.34 -23.32
C HIS A 328 -3.23 -4.49 -24.23
N LYS A 329 -2.32 -4.97 -25.09
CA LYS A 329 -2.54 -6.12 -25.96
C LYS A 329 -2.88 -7.37 -25.16
N LYS A 330 -2.13 -7.68 -24.10
CA LYS A 330 -2.41 -8.84 -23.24
C LYS A 330 -3.77 -8.71 -22.53
N ILE A 331 -4.10 -7.53 -22.01
CA ILE A 331 -5.42 -7.27 -21.42
C ILE A 331 -6.53 -7.46 -22.45
N ASN A 332 -6.35 -6.94 -23.66
CA ASN A 332 -7.28 -7.08 -24.78
C ASN A 332 -7.34 -8.49 -25.35
N GLN A 333 -6.46 -9.42 -24.99
CA GLN A 333 -6.58 -10.84 -25.34
C GLN A 333 -7.35 -11.62 -24.27
N ILE A 334 -7.31 -11.12 -23.02
CA ILE A 334 -8.04 -11.68 -21.89
C ILE A 334 -9.51 -11.23 -21.92
N LEU A 335 -9.79 -9.95 -22.23
CA LEU A 335 -11.13 -9.34 -22.21
C LEU A 335 -12.14 -9.89 -23.25
N PRO A 336 -11.78 -10.16 -24.51
CA PRO A 336 -12.74 -10.70 -25.49
C PRO A 336 -13.32 -12.04 -25.05
N LYS A 337 -12.56 -12.82 -24.28
CA LYS A 337 -13.02 -14.10 -23.72
C LYS A 337 -13.89 -13.94 -22.48
N LEU A 338 -13.97 -12.75 -21.89
CA LEU A 338 -14.93 -12.36 -20.85
C LEU A 338 -16.29 -11.99 -21.48
N HIS A 339 -16.78 -12.80 -22.42
CA HIS A 339 -18.09 -12.66 -23.09
C HIS A 339 -19.30 -12.70 -22.14
N TRP A 340 -19.10 -12.75 -20.82
CA TRP A 340 -20.16 -12.61 -19.84
C TRP A 340 -20.94 -11.30 -20.00
N GLN A 341 -20.35 -10.20 -20.48
CA GLN A 341 -21.10 -8.97 -20.76
C GLN A 341 -22.09 -9.15 -21.91
N ASN A 342 -21.70 -9.90 -22.95
CA ASN A 342 -22.59 -10.25 -24.05
C ASN A 342 -23.65 -11.27 -23.62
N ASN A 343 -23.31 -12.21 -22.73
CA ASN A 343 -24.25 -13.20 -22.20
C ASN A 343 -25.22 -12.60 -21.16
N VAL A 344 -24.77 -11.65 -20.34
CA VAL A 344 -25.63 -10.88 -19.41
C VAL A 344 -26.55 -9.97 -20.21
N GLN A 345 -26.07 -9.32 -21.28
CA GLN A 345 -26.96 -8.60 -22.20
C GLN A 345 -27.90 -9.54 -22.97
N ALA A 346 -27.48 -10.76 -23.28
CA ALA A 346 -28.35 -11.76 -23.93
C ALA A 346 -29.41 -12.33 -22.97
N ASP A 347 -29.07 -12.51 -21.69
CA ASP A 347 -30.00 -12.93 -20.63
C ASP A 347 -30.93 -11.79 -20.20
N GLU A 348 -30.45 -10.55 -20.18
CA GLU A 348 -31.29 -9.36 -20.04
C GLU A 348 -32.22 -9.21 -21.23
N LYS A 349 -31.75 -9.41 -22.48
CA LYS A 349 -32.62 -9.45 -23.67
C LYS A 349 -33.64 -10.57 -23.61
N LYS A 350 -33.29 -11.77 -23.11
CA LYS A 350 -34.25 -12.87 -22.88
C LYS A 350 -35.28 -12.55 -21.79
N LYS A 351 -34.90 -11.82 -20.74
CA LYS A 351 -35.83 -11.34 -19.70
C LYS A 351 -36.68 -10.16 -20.17
N HIS A 352 -36.16 -9.33 -21.07
CA HIS A 352 -36.87 -8.19 -21.68
C HIS A 352 -37.77 -8.58 -22.86
N LEU A 353 -37.67 -9.80 -23.40
CA LEU A 353 -38.60 -10.35 -24.41
C LEU A 353 -40.03 -10.60 -23.88
N LYS A 354 -40.33 -10.25 -22.62
CA LYS A 354 -41.69 -10.18 -22.06
C LYS A 354 -42.22 -8.76 -21.83
N LEU A 355 -41.49 -7.72 -22.23
CA LEU A 355 -42.03 -6.36 -22.25
C LEU A 355 -41.82 -5.74 -23.64
N GLU A 356 -42.86 -5.95 -24.45
CA GLU A 356 -43.20 -5.16 -25.63
C GLU A 356 -43.07 -3.65 -25.37
N THR A 357 -42.13 -3.00 -26.05
CA THR A 357 -42.34 -2.20 -27.27
C THR A 357 -41.38 -1.01 -27.37
N ASN A 358 -40.76 -0.92 -28.55
CA ASN A 358 -40.26 0.26 -29.24
C ASN A 358 -39.12 1.06 -28.58
N PHE A 359 -37.88 0.68 -28.89
CA PHE A 359 -36.80 1.64 -29.12
C PHE A 359 -35.88 1.15 -30.24
N GLU A 360 -35.93 1.85 -31.37
CA GLU A 360 -34.99 1.67 -32.49
C GLU A 360 -33.58 2.09 -32.07
N LEU A 361 -32.61 1.24 -32.35
CA LEU A 361 -31.22 1.35 -31.93
C LEU A 361 -30.34 1.75 -33.12
N HIS A 362 -30.13 3.06 -33.27
CA HIS A 362 -29.02 3.62 -34.03
C HIS A 362 -28.33 4.70 -33.20
N ASP A 363 -27.55 4.30 -32.17
CA ASP A 363 -26.52 5.18 -31.63
C ASP A 363 -25.41 4.41 -30.89
N SER A 364 -24.16 4.76 -31.18
CA SER A 364 -22.93 4.06 -30.80
C SER A 364 -22.42 4.38 -29.38
N ASN A 365 -23.32 4.68 -28.44
CA ASN A 365 -22.98 5.17 -27.10
C ASN A 365 -23.40 4.25 -25.92
N ILE A 366 -23.65 2.96 -26.17
CA ILE A 366 -24.28 2.03 -25.21
C ILE A 366 -23.43 1.68 -23.96
N TYR A 367 -22.17 2.15 -23.86
CA TYR A 367 -21.36 1.97 -22.64
C TYR A 367 -21.29 3.19 -21.71
N GLN A 368 -22.08 4.24 -21.94
CA GLN A 368 -22.25 5.29 -20.94
C GLN A 368 -23.50 5.05 -20.10
N HIS A 369 -23.32 4.61 -18.85
CA HIS A 369 -24.36 4.58 -17.83
C HIS A 369 -25.05 5.96 -17.72
N LEU A 370 -26.23 6.11 -18.31
CA LEU A 370 -27.08 7.28 -18.15
C LEU A 370 -27.96 7.07 -16.91
N CYS A 371 -27.45 7.52 -15.76
CA CYS A 371 -28.27 7.82 -14.60
C CYS A 371 -29.11 9.08 -14.90
N GLN A 372 -30.03 8.98 -15.85
CA GLN A 372 -30.71 10.12 -16.45
C GLN A 372 -31.67 10.79 -15.45
N LYS A 373 -32.27 10.02 -14.53
CA LYS A 373 -33.02 10.56 -13.39
C LYS A 373 -32.14 11.37 -12.43
N LEU A 374 -30.91 10.92 -12.19
CA LEU A 374 -29.93 11.67 -11.39
C LEU A 374 -29.45 12.91 -12.14
N LYS A 375 -29.23 12.81 -13.45
CA LYS A 375 -28.86 13.94 -14.32
C LYS A 375 -29.98 14.97 -14.41
N VAL A 376 -31.24 14.55 -14.48
CA VAL A 376 -32.43 15.43 -14.45
C VAL A 376 -32.58 16.06 -13.06
N TYR A 377 -32.39 15.31 -11.98
CA TYR A 377 -32.40 15.85 -10.61
C TYR A 377 -31.29 16.89 -10.37
N LEU A 378 -30.07 16.60 -10.83
CA LEU A 378 -28.93 17.52 -10.78
C LEU A 378 -29.14 18.73 -11.70
N ASN A 379 -29.73 18.53 -12.89
CA ASN A 379 -30.02 19.60 -13.84
C ASN A 379 -31.16 20.52 -13.39
N TYR A 380 -32.17 19.96 -12.71
CA TYR A 380 -33.25 20.75 -12.10
C TYR A 380 -32.72 21.65 -10.97
N GLN A 381 -31.62 21.24 -10.30
CA GLN A 381 -30.92 22.08 -9.33
C GLN A 381 -30.03 23.14 -9.99
N THR A 382 -29.48 22.91 -11.19
CA THR A 382 -28.64 23.90 -11.91
C THR A 382 -29.45 24.94 -12.66
N VAL A 383 -30.64 24.64 -13.18
CA VAL A 383 -31.45 25.63 -13.93
C VAL A 383 -32.00 26.75 -13.02
N ASN A 384 -32.15 26.52 -11.72
CA ASN A 384 -32.56 27.55 -10.77
C ASN A 384 -31.40 28.37 -10.18
N LYS A 385 -30.17 28.23 -10.70
CA LYS A 385 -29.00 29.01 -10.29
C LYS A 385 -28.21 29.55 -11.49
N THR A 386 -28.88 30.28 -12.37
CA THR A 386 -28.22 31.14 -13.35
C THR A 386 -28.42 32.61 -13.01
N SER A 387 -27.60 33.10 -12.08
CA SER A 387 -26.99 34.42 -12.25
C SER A 387 -25.60 34.42 -11.62
N GLN A 388 -24.62 34.73 -12.46
CA GLN A 388 -23.22 35.06 -12.15
C GLN A 388 -22.21 33.91 -12.14
N TYR A 389 -21.71 33.64 -13.37
CA TYR A 389 -20.34 33.30 -13.77
C TYR A 389 -19.41 32.60 -12.75
N PHE A 390 -19.06 31.35 -13.08
CA PHE A 390 -17.87 30.65 -12.59
C PHE A 390 -17.00 30.21 -13.78
N PRO A 391 -15.66 30.30 -13.72
CA PRO A 391 -14.76 29.50 -14.54
C PRO A 391 -14.37 28.19 -13.83
N ASP A 392 -14.23 27.14 -14.65
CA ASP A 392 -13.45 25.89 -14.53
C ASP A 392 -13.31 25.15 -13.19
N ILE A 393 -13.87 23.94 -13.19
CA ILE A 393 -13.82 22.94 -12.12
C ILE A 393 -12.44 22.26 -12.12
N TYR A 394 -11.54 22.78 -11.29
CA TYR A 394 -10.45 22.00 -10.72
C TYR A 394 -11.00 20.99 -9.71
N THR A 395 -10.54 19.75 -9.79
CA THR A 395 -10.51 18.85 -8.64
C THR A 395 -9.48 19.39 -7.64
N ASN A 396 -9.87 20.34 -6.79
CA ASN A 396 -9.09 20.83 -5.66
C ASN A 396 -9.98 21.02 -4.41
N ASP A 397 -9.43 20.67 -3.25
CA ASP A 397 -9.66 21.33 -1.95
C ASP A 397 -11.06 21.37 -1.31
N TYR A 398 -11.68 20.20 -1.08
CA TYR A 398 -12.58 20.04 0.08
C TYR A 398 -12.05 19.08 1.16
N CYS A 399 -10.76 18.70 1.07
CA CYS A 399 -9.95 18.59 2.26
C CYS A 399 -9.44 20.00 2.56
N ILE A 400 -10.10 20.68 3.52
CA ILE A 400 -9.55 21.81 4.28
C ILE A 400 -8.71 22.76 3.40
N HIS A 401 -9.36 23.71 2.72
CA HIS A 401 -8.64 24.94 2.37
C HIS A 401 -8.11 25.52 3.70
N VAL A 402 -6.78 25.43 3.86
CA VAL A 402 -5.93 25.88 4.97
C VAL A 402 -6.00 27.41 5.21
N ASN A 403 -7.02 28.10 4.70
CA ASN A 403 -7.25 29.53 4.88
C ASN A 403 -8.62 29.88 5.49
N GLN A 404 -9.42 28.90 5.96
CA GLN A 404 -10.58 29.13 6.85
C GLN A 404 -10.26 28.73 8.29
N ASP A 405 -9.02 28.91 8.67
CA ASP A 405 -8.44 28.34 9.87
C ASP A 405 -8.92 29.04 11.16
N ASP A 406 -9.58 30.20 11.06
CA ASP A 406 -9.89 31.06 12.21
C ASP A 406 -11.23 30.79 12.91
N TYR A 407 -12.14 30.03 12.30
CA TYR A 407 -13.49 29.85 12.84
C TYR A 407 -13.67 28.47 13.44
N ILE A 408 -14.20 28.44 14.66
CA ILE A 408 -14.73 27.22 15.26
C ILE A 408 -15.97 26.80 14.44
N PRO A 409 -16.10 25.52 14.06
CA PRO A 409 -17.28 25.07 13.34
C PRO A 409 -18.54 25.25 14.21
N SER A 410 -19.66 25.58 13.57
CA SER A 410 -20.97 25.61 14.21
C SER A 410 -21.70 24.30 13.98
N MET A 411 -22.10 23.61 15.06
CA MET A 411 -22.88 22.38 14.93
C MET A 411 -24.26 22.69 14.34
N ARG A 412 -24.85 23.81 14.72
CA ARG A 412 -26.13 24.29 14.17
C ARG A 412 -26.09 24.47 12.66
N GLU A 413 -25.06 25.15 12.14
CA GLU A 413 -24.90 25.34 10.69
C GLU A 413 -24.75 24.00 9.98
N PHE A 414 -24.02 23.05 10.57
CA PHE A 414 -23.89 21.72 9.99
C PHE A 414 -25.20 20.93 10.03
N LEU A 415 -26.01 21.05 11.09
CA LEU A 415 -27.32 20.41 11.15
C LEU A 415 -28.31 21.02 10.17
N GLU A 416 -28.30 22.34 9.99
CA GLU A 416 -29.13 23.03 8.99
C GLU A 416 -28.72 22.62 7.56
N LYS A 417 -27.41 22.52 7.30
CA LYS A 417 -26.86 22.13 6.00
C LYS A 417 -27.02 20.64 5.70
N PHE A 418 -27.01 19.79 6.72
CA PHE A 418 -27.08 18.33 6.62
C PHE A 418 -28.32 17.77 7.35
N SER A 419 -29.46 18.45 7.23
CA SER A 419 -30.69 18.14 7.95
C SER A 419 -31.22 16.71 7.72
N HIS A 420 -30.87 16.09 6.59
CA HIS A 420 -31.24 14.70 6.27
C HIS A 420 -30.23 13.66 6.76
N THR A 421 -29.08 14.07 7.30
CA THR A 421 -27.97 13.17 7.70
C THR A 421 -27.21 13.71 8.91
N THR A 422 -27.84 13.73 10.09
CA THR A 422 -27.21 14.13 11.37
C THR A 422 -25.85 13.46 11.60
N GLY A 423 -25.70 12.18 11.22
CA GLY A 423 -24.44 11.46 11.34
C GLY A 423 -23.27 12.07 10.56
N ILE A 424 -23.52 12.72 9.41
CA ILE A 424 -22.49 13.40 8.62
C ILE A 424 -22.04 14.68 9.33
N ALA A 425 -22.98 15.47 9.88
CA ALA A 425 -22.68 16.67 10.66
C ALA A 425 -21.80 16.33 11.88
N LEU A 426 -22.17 15.29 12.63
CA LEU A 426 -21.39 14.80 13.78
C LEU A 426 -19.98 14.36 13.36
N THR A 427 -19.86 13.57 12.30
CA THR A 427 -18.55 13.11 11.80
C THR A 427 -17.64 14.27 11.38
N ARG A 428 -18.20 15.36 10.85
CA ARG A 428 -17.42 16.54 10.46
C ARG A 428 -16.85 17.29 11.67
N ILE A 429 -17.61 17.42 12.75
CA ILE A 429 -17.12 17.97 14.02
C ILE A 429 -16.02 17.07 14.60
N GLU A 430 -16.22 15.75 14.59
CA GLU A 430 -15.24 14.77 15.09
C GLU A 430 -13.90 14.89 14.37
N ILE A 431 -13.92 14.96 13.03
CA ILE A 431 -12.72 15.15 12.21
C ILE A 431 -12.05 16.50 12.51
N TRP A 432 -12.81 17.57 12.70
CA TRP A 432 -12.26 18.90 13.02
C TRP A 432 -11.61 18.91 14.40
N VAL A 433 -12.25 18.30 15.41
CA VAL A 433 -11.68 18.19 16.76
C VAL A 433 -10.37 17.41 16.71
N GLU A 434 -10.33 16.29 15.98
CA GLU A 434 -9.14 15.45 15.84
C GLU A 434 -8.00 16.18 15.08
N SER A 435 -8.32 16.89 14.01
CA SER A 435 -7.32 17.44 13.08
C SER A 435 -6.89 18.87 13.41
N CYS A 436 -7.76 19.68 13.99
CA CYS A 436 -7.61 21.14 14.03
C CYS A 436 -7.59 21.73 15.46
N LEU A 437 -8.25 21.10 16.45
CA LEU A 437 -8.44 21.68 17.79
C LEU A 437 -7.11 22.09 18.46
N LYS A 438 -6.10 21.22 18.40
CA LYS A 438 -4.79 21.50 19.03
C LYS A 438 -4.11 22.72 18.41
N GLN A 439 -4.20 22.88 17.09
CA GLN A 439 -3.61 24.04 16.42
C GLN A 439 -4.38 25.30 16.78
N TRP A 440 -5.71 25.24 16.76
CA TRP A 440 -6.60 26.35 17.08
C TRP A 440 -6.41 26.88 18.51
N ILE A 441 -6.30 26.00 19.51
CA ILE A 441 -6.06 26.38 20.92
C ILE A 441 -4.70 27.06 21.11
N ASN A 442 -3.65 26.54 20.44
CA ASN A 442 -2.28 27.02 20.63
C ASN A 442 -1.96 28.29 19.85
N ARG A 443 -2.93 28.88 19.13
CA ARG A 443 -2.68 30.13 18.41
C ARG A 443 -2.45 31.28 19.38
N PRO A 444 -1.39 32.08 19.18
CA PRO A 444 -1.12 33.25 20.01
C PRO A 444 -2.28 34.24 19.88
N THR A 445 -2.83 34.64 21.01
CA THR A 445 -3.90 35.63 21.10
C THR A 445 -3.31 36.92 21.62
N THR A 446 -3.39 37.99 20.82
CA THR A 446 -2.79 39.29 21.15
C THR A 446 -3.54 40.06 22.24
N ILE A 447 -4.72 39.59 22.67
CA ILE A 447 -5.61 40.27 23.61
C ILE A 447 -6.23 39.23 24.56
N SER A 448 -6.10 39.42 25.89
CA SER A 448 -6.60 38.49 26.92
C SER A 448 -8.11 38.25 26.87
N GLN A 449 -8.89 39.24 26.42
CA GLN A 449 -10.34 39.10 26.23
C GLN A 449 -10.71 38.14 25.08
N TYR A 450 -9.84 37.96 24.08
CA TYR A 450 -10.03 36.97 23.02
C TYR A 450 -9.74 35.55 23.47
N GLU A 451 -8.91 35.34 24.51
CA GLU A 451 -8.68 34.02 25.09
C GLU A 451 -9.92 33.52 25.82
N ARG A 452 -10.57 34.38 26.63
CA ARG A 452 -11.82 34.02 27.31
C ARG A 452 -12.93 33.66 26.31
N ASN A 453 -13.13 34.50 25.29
CA ASN A 453 -14.11 34.26 24.24
C ASN A 453 -13.82 32.97 23.43
N ARG A 454 -12.55 32.57 23.33
CA ARG A 454 -12.15 31.33 22.64
C ARG A 454 -12.64 30.09 23.38
N PHE A 455 -12.44 30.01 24.69
CA PHE A 455 -12.90 28.85 25.46
C PHE A 455 -14.42 28.82 25.64
N GLU A 456 -15.05 30.00 25.72
CA GLU A 456 -16.52 30.09 25.67
C GLU A 456 -17.08 29.55 24.35
N ALA A 457 -16.48 29.90 23.21
CA ALA A 457 -16.90 29.36 21.92
C ALA A 457 -16.71 27.83 21.84
N LEU A 458 -15.60 27.31 22.40
CA LEU A 458 -15.35 25.86 22.46
C LEU A 458 -16.35 25.13 23.36
N LEU A 459 -16.75 25.74 24.47
CA LEU A 459 -17.79 25.22 25.34
C LEU A 459 -19.14 25.16 24.61
N VAL A 460 -19.51 26.22 23.89
CA VAL A 460 -20.74 26.24 23.08
C VAL A 460 -20.72 25.13 22.03
N LEU A 461 -19.63 24.97 21.27
CA LEU A 461 -19.49 23.87 20.32
C LEU A 461 -19.65 22.50 21.02
N PHE A 462 -19.01 22.33 22.18
CA PHE A 462 -19.07 21.09 22.93
C PHE A 462 -20.48 20.73 23.36
N GLU A 463 -21.23 21.68 23.91
CA GLU A 463 -22.61 21.49 24.34
C GLU A 463 -23.53 21.16 23.15
N GLU A 464 -23.39 21.89 22.02
CA GLU A 464 -24.16 21.59 20.81
C GLU A 464 -23.84 20.20 20.24
N TYR A 465 -22.55 19.86 20.16
CA TYR A 465 -22.11 18.54 19.72
C TYR A 465 -22.63 17.43 20.63
N GLN A 466 -22.50 17.59 21.94
CA GLN A 466 -22.95 16.59 22.92
C GLN A 466 -24.45 16.34 22.80
N ASN A 467 -25.26 17.40 22.73
CA ASN A 467 -26.71 17.29 22.58
C ASN A 467 -27.09 16.54 21.30
N ALA A 468 -26.46 16.89 20.17
CA ALA A 468 -26.72 16.22 18.89
C ALA A 468 -26.21 14.77 18.87
N ALA A 469 -25.03 14.51 19.43
CA ALA A 469 -24.39 13.20 19.46
C ALA A 469 -25.14 12.22 20.37
N LEU A 470 -25.57 12.65 21.56
CA LEU A 470 -26.37 11.81 22.46
C LEU A 470 -27.73 11.48 21.85
N GLY A 471 -28.41 12.46 21.24
CA GLY A 471 -29.69 12.20 20.56
C GLY A 471 -29.58 11.25 19.37
N TYR A 472 -28.41 11.17 18.73
CA TYR A 472 -28.19 10.35 17.54
C TYR A 472 -27.57 8.98 17.84
N TYR A 473 -26.50 8.93 18.65
CA TYR A 473 -25.75 7.71 18.96
C TYR A 473 -26.33 6.91 20.13
N TRP A 474 -27.16 7.51 20.99
CA TRP A 474 -27.69 6.87 22.19
C TRP A 474 -29.22 6.77 22.19
N SER A 475 -29.75 5.79 22.91
CA SER A 475 -31.19 5.64 23.21
C SER A 475 -31.38 5.03 24.59
N GLU A 476 -32.59 5.06 25.14
CA GLU A 476 -32.91 4.45 26.44
C GLU A 476 -32.59 2.94 26.52
N LYS A 477 -32.50 2.25 25.36
CA LYS A 477 -32.15 0.82 25.27
C LYS A 477 -30.64 0.58 25.04
N GLY A 478 -29.81 1.62 25.10
CA GLY A 478 -28.38 1.58 24.81
C GLY A 478 -27.99 2.27 23.50
N PRO A 479 -26.72 2.15 23.06
CA PRO A 479 -26.20 2.86 21.91
C PRO A 479 -26.83 2.37 20.60
N ARG A 480 -27.41 3.29 19.81
CA ARG A 480 -27.94 3.03 18.46
C ARG A 480 -26.83 2.79 17.44
N ASP A 481 -25.71 3.47 17.64
CA ASP A 481 -24.47 3.30 16.88
C ASP A 481 -23.31 3.19 17.89
N PRO A 482 -22.93 1.97 18.30
CA PRO A 482 -21.85 1.77 19.27
C PRO A 482 -20.51 2.38 18.83
N MET A 483 -20.24 2.39 17.53
CA MET A 483 -19.04 3.01 16.97
C MET A 483 -19.12 4.53 17.04
N GLY A 484 -20.27 5.11 16.69
CA GLY A 484 -20.55 6.52 16.87
C GLY A 484 -20.49 6.98 18.32
N TYR A 485 -21.03 6.19 19.25
CA TYR A 485 -20.95 6.48 20.68
C TYR A 485 -19.50 6.48 21.20
N THR A 486 -18.67 5.58 20.67
CA THR A 486 -17.22 5.58 20.98
C THR A 486 -16.55 6.86 20.46
N ARG A 487 -16.87 7.30 19.23
CA ARG A 487 -16.35 8.57 18.69
C ARG A 487 -16.81 9.77 19.51
N PHE A 488 -18.06 9.76 19.98
CA PHE A 488 -18.58 10.75 20.91
C PHE A 488 -17.77 10.84 22.20
N ILE A 489 -17.48 9.71 22.85
CA ILE A 489 -16.67 9.69 24.08
C ILE A 489 -15.27 10.27 23.81
N LEU A 490 -14.60 9.83 22.74
CA LEU A 490 -13.24 10.28 22.42
C LEU A 490 -13.19 11.77 22.09
N THR A 491 -14.14 12.26 21.30
CA THR A 491 -14.25 13.68 20.93
C THR A 491 -14.51 14.53 22.17
N SER A 492 -15.41 14.09 23.04
CA SER A 492 -15.72 14.77 24.31
C SER A 492 -14.51 14.86 25.23
N LEU A 493 -13.81 13.73 25.45
CA LEU A 493 -12.59 13.71 26.27
C LEU A 493 -11.48 14.59 25.69
N THR A 494 -11.38 14.65 24.37
CA THR A 494 -10.39 15.50 23.68
C THR A 494 -10.67 16.98 23.91
N ILE A 495 -11.93 17.40 23.80
CA ILE A 495 -12.33 18.79 24.07
C ILE A 495 -12.12 19.14 25.55
N ILE A 496 -12.64 18.32 26.47
CA ILE A 496 -12.51 18.53 27.93
C ILE A 496 -11.05 18.61 28.36
N ARG A 497 -10.21 17.68 27.91
CA ARG A 497 -8.76 17.70 28.20
C ARG A 497 -8.12 18.99 27.72
N SER A 498 -8.51 19.47 26.53
CA SER A 498 -7.92 20.67 25.96
C SER A 498 -8.37 21.94 26.68
N MET A 499 -9.60 21.97 27.21
CA MET A 499 -10.07 23.04 28.10
C MET A 499 -9.39 23.03 29.47
N HIS A 500 -9.00 21.87 29.99
CA HIS A 500 -8.35 21.74 31.31
C HIS A 500 -6.84 22.02 31.32
N GLN A 501 -6.15 21.85 30.18
CA GLN A 501 -4.70 22.04 30.07
C GLN A 501 -4.27 23.51 29.95
N LYS A 502 -5.24 24.43 29.88
CA LYS A 502 -5.06 25.88 29.76
C LYS A 502 -5.84 26.54 30.88
#